data_AF-A0A060BMG0-F1
#
_entry.id   AF-A0A060BMG0-F1
#
_cell.length_a   1.000
_cell.length_b   1.000
_cell.length_c   1.000
_cell.angle_alpha   90.00
_cell.angle_beta   90.00
_cell.angle_gamma   90.00
#
_symmetry.space_group_name_H-M   'P 1'
#
loop_
_entity.id
_entity.type
_entity.pdbx_description
1 polymer ?
#
loop_
_entity_poly.entity_id
_entity_poly.type
_entity_poly.pdbx_seq_one_letter_code
_entity_poly.pdbx_strand_id
1 'polypeptide(L)'
;DHVRPCRAERRLTEVELPWLGGYEGSKPVRIGNGAYGQLQIDVYGELMDALHVARRYMLEPSEASWSFQKVLLDDLEGKWREPDEGIWEVRGGRQHFTHSRLMAWVAFDRGIRAVEDYGLDGPVADWRSTRDAIRADI
;
A
#
# COMPACT_ATOMS: atom_id res chain seq x y z
N ASP A 1 -17.26 -23.43 10.34
CA ASP A 1 -16.19 -22.51 9.91
C ASP A 1 -15.72 -22.85 8.50
N HIS A 2 -16.12 -22.04 7.52
CA HIS A 2 -15.82 -22.26 6.11
C HIS A 2 -15.06 -21.04 5.57
N VAL A 3 -13.82 -20.88 6.04
CA VAL A 3 -12.90 -19.92 5.42
C VAL A 3 -12.54 -20.51 4.06
N ARG A 4 -13.17 -19.99 3.00
CA ARG A 4 -12.72 -20.30 1.64
C ARG A 4 -11.30 -19.74 1.49
N PRO A 5 -10.31 -20.55 1.09
CA PRO A 5 -8.97 -20.04 0.83
C PRO A 5 -9.07 -18.97 -0.25
N CYS A 6 -8.48 -17.81 0.00
CA CYS A 6 -8.31 -16.77 -1.00
C CYS A 6 -7.48 -17.40 -2.15
N ARG A 7 -8.13 -17.68 -3.29
CA ARG A 7 -7.44 -18.22 -4.46
C ARG A 7 -6.67 -17.07 -5.10
N ALA A 8 -5.40 -16.90 -4.70
CA ALA A 8 -4.48 -16.12 -5.50
C ALA A 8 -4.44 -16.70 -6.93
N GLU A 9 -4.72 -15.87 -7.93
CA GLU A 9 -4.66 -16.32 -9.33
C GLU A 9 -3.22 -16.63 -9.71
N ARG A 10 -2.99 -17.83 -10.26
CA ARG A 10 -1.65 -18.26 -10.68
C ARG A 10 -1.17 -17.61 -11.98
N ARG A 11 -2.07 -16.97 -12.72
CA ARG A 11 -1.78 -16.31 -14.01
C ARG A 11 -2.12 -14.83 -13.89
N LEU A 12 -1.12 -14.02 -13.57
CA LEU A 12 -1.25 -12.57 -13.40
C LEU A 12 -1.16 -11.83 -14.74
N THR A 13 -0.49 -12.41 -15.74
CA THR A 13 -0.33 -11.80 -17.06
C THR A 13 -1.67 -11.45 -17.68
N GLU A 14 -1.85 -10.15 -17.94
CA GLU A 14 -3.04 -9.63 -18.62
C GLU A 14 -2.99 -9.97 -20.11
N VAL A 15 -4.09 -10.48 -20.66
CA VAL A 15 -4.21 -10.78 -22.11
C VAL A 15 -5.52 -10.24 -22.66
N GLU A 16 -5.50 -9.79 -23.91
CA GLU A 16 -6.68 -9.34 -24.63
C GLU A 16 -7.39 -10.50 -25.33
N LEU A 17 -8.72 -10.49 -25.31
CA LEU A 17 -9.58 -11.50 -25.93
C LEU A 17 -10.36 -10.85 -27.09
N PRO A 18 -9.74 -10.67 -28.28
CA PRO A 18 -10.32 -9.88 -29.37
C PRO A 18 -11.62 -10.46 -29.95
N TRP A 19 -11.91 -11.74 -29.68
CA TRP A 19 -13.14 -12.41 -30.12
C TRP A 19 -14.35 -12.14 -29.22
N LEU A 20 -14.16 -11.54 -28.03
CA LEU A 20 -15.26 -11.17 -27.14
C LEU A 20 -15.72 -9.74 -27.44
N GLY A 21 -17.04 -9.55 -27.52
CA GLY A 21 -17.66 -8.25 -27.79
C GLY A 21 -17.57 -7.27 -26.61
N GLY A 22 -17.42 -7.77 -25.39
CA GLY A 22 -17.45 -6.97 -24.16
C GLY A 22 -18.85 -6.50 -23.76
N TYR A 23 -18.98 -6.00 -22.53
CA TYR A 23 -20.24 -5.42 -22.06
C TYR A 23 -20.56 -4.16 -22.85
N GLU A 24 -21.76 -4.09 -23.43
CA GLU A 24 -22.20 -2.98 -24.31
C GLU A 24 -21.22 -2.66 -25.46
N GLY A 25 -20.49 -3.66 -25.97
CA GLY A 25 -19.52 -3.46 -27.03
C GLY A 25 -18.19 -2.84 -26.57
N SER A 26 -17.97 -2.71 -25.26
CA SER A 26 -16.73 -2.19 -24.67
C SER A 26 -15.53 -3.02 -25.07
N LYS A 27 -14.53 -2.37 -25.66
CA LYS A 27 -13.30 -3.02 -26.10
C LYS A 27 -12.06 -2.28 -25.61
N PRO A 28 -10.96 -3.01 -25.37
CA PRO A 28 -10.85 -4.47 -25.49
C PRO A 28 -11.29 -5.21 -24.22
N VAL A 29 -11.71 -6.47 -24.39
CA VAL A 29 -11.96 -7.39 -23.27
C VAL A 29 -10.64 -8.01 -22.83
N ARG A 30 -10.37 -7.99 -21.52
CA ARG A 30 -9.12 -8.48 -20.94
C ARG A 30 -9.39 -9.42 -19.78
N ILE A 31 -8.45 -10.33 -19.53
CA ILE A 31 -8.40 -11.19 -18.34
C ILE A 31 -6.99 -11.18 -17.74
N GLY A 32 -6.87 -11.48 -16.46
CA GLY A 32 -5.62 -11.37 -15.68
C GLY A 32 -5.60 -10.09 -14.85
N ASN A 33 -4.44 -9.79 -14.27
CA ASN A 33 -4.24 -8.63 -13.40
C ASN A 33 -3.01 -7.83 -13.88
N GLY A 34 -3.20 -6.83 -14.74
CA GLY A 34 -2.09 -5.99 -15.21
C GLY A 34 -1.54 -5.01 -14.16
N ALA A 35 -2.13 -4.91 -12.97
CA ALA A 35 -1.59 -4.12 -11.88
C ALA A 35 -0.49 -4.85 -11.09
N TYR A 36 -0.29 -6.14 -11.32
CA TYR A 36 0.64 -6.96 -10.52
C TYR A 36 2.10 -6.49 -10.49
N GLY A 37 2.53 -5.70 -11.48
CA GLY A 37 3.89 -5.13 -11.57
C GLY A 37 3.96 -3.63 -11.32
N GLN A 38 2.83 -3.01 -10.92
CA GLN A 38 2.76 -1.58 -10.68
C GLN A 38 3.35 -1.22 -9.31
N LEU A 39 3.93 -0.04 -9.21
CA LEU A 39 4.33 0.54 -7.93
C LEU A 39 3.11 1.20 -7.31
N GLN A 40 2.74 0.77 -6.11
CA GLN A 40 1.62 1.32 -5.36
C GLN A 40 2.13 1.81 -4.02
N ILE A 41 2.32 3.13 -3.90
CA ILE A 41 2.83 3.74 -2.66
C ILE A 41 1.75 3.73 -1.57
N ASP A 42 0.49 3.85 -1.97
CA ASP A 42 -0.65 3.83 -1.05
C ASP A 42 -0.80 2.53 -0.25
N VAL A 43 -0.44 1.39 -0.82
CA VAL A 43 -0.49 0.07 -0.14
C VAL A 43 0.31 0.06 1.17
N TYR A 44 1.39 0.83 1.28
CA TYR A 44 2.15 0.95 2.54
C TYR A 44 1.28 1.53 3.64
N GLY A 45 0.55 2.61 3.34
CA GLY A 45 -0.36 3.24 4.28
C GLY A 45 -1.53 2.34 4.64
N GLU A 46 -2.13 1.65 3.66
CA GLU A 46 -3.25 0.74 3.90
C GLU A 46 -2.87 -0.41 4.83
N LEU A 47 -1.71 -1.01 4.59
CA LEU A 47 -1.20 -2.10 5.40
C LEU A 47 -0.83 -1.64 6.81
N MET A 48 -0.14 -0.50 6.93
CA MET A 48 0.23 0.08 8.22
C MET A 48 -1.00 0.47 9.04
N ASP A 49 -2.04 1.02 8.41
CA ASP A 49 -3.32 1.34 9.08
C ASP A 49 -4.06 0.08 9.53
N ALA A 50 -4.13 -0.95 8.70
CA ALA A 50 -4.73 -2.24 9.08
C ALA A 50 -4.02 -2.87 10.28
N LEU A 51 -2.67 -2.87 10.30
CA LEU A 51 -1.88 -3.38 11.42
C LEU A 51 -2.04 -2.53 12.68
N HIS A 52 -2.17 -1.20 12.53
CA HIS A 52 -2.48 -0.31 13.64
C HIS A 52 -3.87 -0.55 14.23
N VAL A 53 -4.88 -0.75 13.38
CA VAL A 53 -6.22 -1.13 13.83
C VAL A 53 -6.19 -2.46 14.57
N ALA A 54 -5.48 -3.46 14.06
CA ALA A 54 -5.30 -4.75 14.74
C ALA A 54 -4.70 -4.56 16.14
N ARG A 55 -3.64 -3.74 16.26
CA ARG A 55 -3.00 -3.40 17.53
C ARG A 55 -3.95 -2.73 18.52
N ARG A 56 -4.80 -1.80 18.05
CA ARG A 56 -5.84 -1.15 18.88
C ARG A 56 -6.85 -2.14 19.48
N TYR A 57 -7.16 -3.22 18.77
CA TYR A 57 -8.11 -4.23 19.22
C TYR A 57 -7.43 -5.41 19.94
N MET A 58 -6.31 -5.16 20.61
CA MET A 58 -5.57 -6.12 21.44
C MET A 58 -5.04 -7.36 20.70
N LEU A 59 -4.81 -7.24 19.39
CA LEU A 59 -3.93 -8.19 18.70
C LEU A 59 -2.50 -7.71 18.92
N GLU A 60 -1.85 -8.26 19.95
CA GLU A 60 -0.44 -7.99 20.22
C GLU A 60 0.39 -8.32 18.97
N PRO A 61 1.13 -7.34 18.41
CA PRO A 61 1.98 -7.59 17.26
C PRO A 61 3.10 -8.54 17.67
N SER A 62 3.35 -9.56 16.85
CA SER A 62 4.58 -10.33 17.01
C SER A 62 5.81 -9.45 16.72
N GLU A 63 6.95 -9.77 17.33
CA GLU A 63 8.23 -9.13 17.03
C GLU A 63 8.55 -9.15 15.53
N ALA A 64 8.21 -10.26 14.85
CA ALA A 64 8.33 -10.40 13.40
C ALA A 64 7.42 -9.42 12.64
N SER A 65 6.18 -9.22 13.09
CA SER A 65 5.25 -8.24 12.48
C SER A 65 5.76 -6.81 12.63
N TRP A 66 6.33 -6.46 13.78
CA TRP A 66 6.89 -5.13 13.98
C TRP A 66 8.17 -4.92 13.17
N SER A 67 9.06 -5.91 13.13
CA SER A 67 10.28 -5.85 12.32
C SER A 67 9.95 -5.66 10.83
N PHE A 68 8.91 -6.33 10.34
CA PHE A 68 8.40 -6.14 8.98
C PHE A 68 7.87 -4.71 8.74
N GLN A 69 7.10 -4.15 9.68
CA GLN A 69 6.63 -2.75 9.58
C GLN A 69 7.80 -1.76 9.48
N LYS A 70 8.89 -1.95 10.24
CA LYS A 70 10.08 -1.10 10.15
C LYS A 70 10.74 -1.16 8.77
N VAL A 71 10.86 -2.36 8.20
CA VAL A 71 11.39 -2.55 6.83
C VAL A 71 10.51 -1.84 5.79
N LEU A 72 9.19 -1.90 5.94
CA LEU A 72 8.27 -1.18 5.06
C LEU A 72 8.44 0.35 5.15
N LEU A 73 8.63 0.89 6.35
CA LEU A 73 8.82 2.33 6.55
C LEU A 73 10.15 2.82 5.98
N ASP A 74 11.23 2.04 6.14
CA ASP A 74 12.55 2.32 5.57
C ASP A 74 12.49 2.35 4.03
N ASP A 75 11.89 1.33 3.43
CA ASP A 75 11.68 1.25 1.98
C ASP A 75 10.75 2.36 1.46
N LEU A 76 9.70 2.72 2.21
CA LEU A 76 8.82 3.84 1.88
C LEU A 76 9.55 5.19 1.94
N GLU A 77 10.42 5.40 2.93
CA GLU A 77 11.19 6.63 3.07
C GLU A 77 12.01 6.95 1.82
N GLY A 78 12.57 5.92 1.17
CA GLY A 78 13.31 6.04 -0.07
C GLY A 78 12.46 6.37 -1.31
N LYS A 79 11.19 5.94 -1.36
CA LYS A 79 10.38 5.96 -2.60
C LYS A 79 9.13 6.82 -2.58
N TRP A 80 8.55 7.12 -1.41
CA TRP A 80 8.20 8.50 -1.10
C TRP A 80 7.75 9.43 -2.21
N ARG A 81 8.79 10.03 -2.80
CA ARG A 81 8.73 11.12 -3.76
C ARG A 81 8.56 10.65 -5.20
N GLU A 82 8.65 9.36 -5.47
CA GLU A 82 8.44 8.79 -6.81
C GLU A 82 6.98 8.92 -7.25
N PRO A 83 6.72 9.01 -8.56
CA PRO A 83 5.39 8.82 -9.10
C PRO A 83 5.02 7.33 -9.05
N ASP A 84 3.74 7.03 -8.89
CA ASP A 84 3.20 5.68 -8.73
C ASP A 84 1.91 5.50 -9.55
N GLU A 85 1.36 4.29 -9.56
CA GLU A 85 0.13 3.98 -10.29
C GLU A 85 -1.14 4.13 -9.43
N GLY A 86 -0.97 4.24 -8.10
CA GLY A 86 -2.04 4.44 -7.10
C GLY A 86 -3.16 3.39 -7.13
N ILE A 87 -4.18 3.58 -6.29
CA ILE A 87 -5.40 2.74 -6.26
C ILE A 87 -6.22 2.80 -7.56
N TRP A 88 -5.97 3.80 -8.40
CA TRP A 88 -6.71 4.01 -9.64
C TRP A 88 -6.21 3.11 -10.77
N GLU A 89 -5.06 2.45 -10.58
CA GLU A 89 -4.42 1.56 -11.56
C GLU A 89 -4.37 2.20 -12.96
N VAL A 90 -4.01 3.50 -12.99
CA VAL A 90 -4.12 4.29 -14.21
C VAL A 90 -3.25 3.70 -15.32
N ARG A 91 -3.86 3.46 -16.48
CA ARG A 91 -3.14 2.94 -17.65
C ARG A 91 -2.32 4.00 -18.39
N GLY A 92 -2.31 5.24 -17.89
CA GLY A 92 -1.49 6.35 -18.38
C GLY A 92 -0.06 6.39 -17.83
N GLY A 93 0.33 5.38 -17.03
CA GLY A 93 1.63 5.32 -16.37
C GLY A 93 1.67 6.06 -15.04
N ARG A 94 2.86 6.09 -14.43
CA ARG A 94 3.09 6.64 -13.09
C ARG A 94 2.83 8.14 -13.03
N GLN A 95 2.13 8.58 -11.99
CA GLN A 95 1.83 9.99 -11.72
C GLN A 95 2.04 10.30 -10.23
N HIS A 96 2.08 11.58 -9.87
CA HIS A 96 2.08 12.00 -8.47
C HIS A 96 0.63 12.11 -7.96
N PHE A 97 0.15 11.06 -7.29
CA PHE A 97 -1.18 11.06 -6.70
C PHE A 97 -1.20 11.60 -5.27
N THR A 98 -2.08 12.57 -5.01
CA THR A 98 -2.32 13.08 -3.65
C THR A 98 -2.76 11.97 -2.69
N HIS A 99 -3.54 10.99 -3.18
CA HIS A 99 -3.94 9.81 -2.41
C HIS A 99 -2.71 9.03 -1.91
N SER A 100 -1.78 8.71 -2.82
CA SER A 100 -0.55 7.99 -2.48
C SER A 100 0.31 8.74 -1.48
N ARG A 101 0.40 10.08 -1.59
CA ARG A 101 1.09 10.93 -0.60
C ARG A 101 0.42 10.90 0.76
N LEU A 102 -0.90 11.00 0.80
CA LEU A 102 -1.66 10.90 2.04
C LEU A 102 -1.45 9.54 2.71
N MET A 103 -1.45 8.45 1.94
CA MET A 103 -1.24 7.11 2.48
C MET A 103 0.20 6.87 2.94
N ALA A 104 1.20 7.43 2.25
CA ALA A 104 2.56 7.46 2.76
C ALA A 104 2.65 8.21 4.10
N TRP A 105 1.97 9.35 4.22
CA TRP A 105 1.88 10.09 5.49
C TRP A 105 1.24 9.23 6.60
N VAL A 106 0.15 8.53 6.29
CA VAL A 106 -0.53 7.61 7.23
C VAL A 106 0.42 6.51 7.70
N ALA A 107 1.21 5.92 6.81
CA ALA A 107 2.18 4.89 7.17
C ALA A 107 3.14 5.36 8.27
N PHE A 108 3.77 6.53 8.09
CA PHE A 108 4.66 7.10 9.10
C PHE A 108 3.93 7.49 10.39
N ASP A 109 2.71 8.05 10.29
CA ASP A 109 1.91 8.35 11.48
C ASP A 109 1.61 7.08 12.31
N ARG A 110 1.33 5.95 11.66
CA ARG A 110 1.11 4.67 12.35
C ARG A 110 2.39 4.10 12.95
N GLY A 111 3.53 4.23 12.27
CA GLY A 111 4.84 3.88 12.82
C GLY A 111 5.18 4.68 14.08
N ILE A 112 4.94 5.98 14.06
CA ILE A 112 5.16 6.88 15.21
C ILE A 112 4.26 6.48 16.39
N ARG A 113 2.96 6.29 16.15
CA ARG A 113 2.01 5.86 17.19
C ARG A 113 2.34 4.49 17.76
N ALA A 114 2.84 3.56 16.94
CA ALA A 114 3.29 2.26 17.42
C ALA A 114 4.37 2.39 18.51
N VAL A 115 5.27 3.36 18.38
CA VAL A 115 6.30 3.64 19.40
C VAL A 115 5.71 4.39 20.59
N GLU A 116 4.98 5.48 20.33
CA GLU A 116 4.51 6.39 21.38
C GLU A 116 3.37 5.82 22.24
N ASP A 117 2.42 5.14 21.62
CA ASP A 117 1.21 4.67 22.30
C ASP A 117 1.35 3.22 22.80
N TYR A 118 2.26 2.42 22.21
CA TYR A 118 2.38 0.98 22.48
C TYR A 118 3.80 0.53 22.88
N GLY A 119 4.75 1.46 23.01
CA GLY A 119 6.09 1.17 23.54
C GLY A 119 6.98 0.32 22.63
N LEU A 120 6.68 0.25 21.33
CA LEU A 120 7.54 -0.41 20.36
C LEU A 120 8.80 0.43 20.08
N ASP A 121 9.85 -0.17 19.53
CA ASP A 121 11.12 0.51 19.23
C ASP A 121 11.16 1.07 17.80
N GLY A 122 11.76 2.24 17.58
CA GLY A 122 11.98 2.77 16.23
C GLY A 122 12.54 4.20 16.20
N PRO A 123 13.07 4.65 15.04
CA PRO A 123 13.62 5.99 14.84
C PRO A 123 12.52 7.05 14.69
N VAL A 124 11.77 7.33 15.77
CA VAL A 124 10.62 8.25 15.76
C VAL A 124 10.96 9.65 15.25
N ALA A 125 12.16 10.15 15.54
CA ALA A 125 12.57 11.48 15.08
C ALA A 125 12.64 11.56 13.55
N ASP A 126 13.22 10.54 12.91
CA ASP A 126 13.35 10.47 11.45
C ASP A 126 11.97 10.30 10.80
N TRP A 127 11.15 9.40 11.35
CA TRP A 127 9.77 9.22 10.88
C TRP A 127 8.91 10.48 11.01
N ARG A 128 9.08 11.26 12.08
CA ARG A 128 8.40 12.55 12.24
C ARG A 128 8.86 13.55 11.19
N SER A 129 10.16 13.65 10.95
CA SER A 129 10.74 14.50 9.91
C SER A 129 10.17 14.16 8.53
N THR A 130 10.15 12.87 8.18
CA THR A 130 9.62 12.39 6.90
C THR A 130 8.10 12.60 6.79
N ARG A 131 7.33 12.30 7.84
CA ARG A 131 5.89 12.59 7.89
C ARG A 131 5.60 14.08 7.68
N ASP A 132 6.35 14.95 8.34
CA ASP A 132 6.14 16.40 8.25
C ASP A 132 6.55 16.93 6.86
N ALA A 133 7.59 16.35 6.23
CA ALA A 133 7.95 16.64 4.85
C ALA A 133 6.85 16.22 3.85
N ILE A 134 6.24 15.05 4.03
CA ILE A 134 5.09 14.61 3.20
C ILE A 134 3.91 15.56 3.39
N ARG A 135 3.62 15.97 4.64
CA ARG A 135 2.53 16.91 4.93
C ARG A 135 2.73 18.26 4.26
N ALA A 136 3.96 18.72 4.10
CA ALA A 136 4.28 19.96 3.41
C ALA A 136 4.22 19.85 1.88
N ASP A 137 4.32 18.63 1.33
CA ASP A 137 4.21 18.33 -0.11
C ASP A 137 2.74 18.23 -0.58
N ILE A 138 1.83 17.87 0.33
CA ILE A 138 0.37 17.80 0.10
C ILE A 138 -0.26 19.19 0.22
#